data_AF-A0A3N5Q1P9-F1
#
_entry.id   AF-A0A3N5Q1P9-F1
#
_cell.length_a   1.000
_cell.length_b   1.000
_cell.length_c   1.000
_cell.angle_alpha   90.00
_cell.angle_beta   90.00
_cell.angle_gamma   90.00
#
_symmetry.space_group_name_H-M   'P 1'
#
loop_
_entity.id
_entity.type
_entity.pdbx_description
1 polymer ?
#
loop_
_entity_poly.entity_id
_entity_poly.type
_entity_poly.pdbx_seq_one_letter_code
_entity_poly.pdbx_strand_id
1 'polypeptide(L)'
;MAINPVAVFRVGELYTNDQIRFALEVENLGGIRPSVDARRNLRHIAIMTAAEESGRVMAENPYHDRIEGDILLYTAQGREGDQQLAGRNKRLVEQYSNPLPFYGFMNTGHQTYRFLGLLELLRHYRETQADRRGILRQVWLFEFRIHAQPDVVPVDHAGAISATLLSESRRNPLSELEREVADGVQEADQVANISLEAEILRSRLIQILPYRFEHLIKALMESSGFRDVTVTSASGDGGIDLNAYVEDNNDFFAGTHVQTQVKRWRHAVGSVEINNFRGALSASAKGIFITTSHYTRAAIVEARHSQKPSITLINGDRLSMIVQRTGLKIETFM
;
A
#
# COMPACT_ATOMS: atom_id res chain seq x y z
N MET A 1 -12.54 20.29 34.42
CA MET A 1 -12.75 21.29 33.35
C MET A 1 -13.84 20.78 32.44
N ALA A 2 -14.85 21.60 32.14
CA ALA A 2 -15.84 21.24 31.12
C ALA A 2 -15.11 21.08 29.78
N ILE A 3 -15.09 19.86 29.25
CA ILE A 3 -14.54 19.59 27.91
C ILE A 3 -15.58 20.16 26.95
N ASN A 4 -15.23 21.23 26.23
CA ASN A 4 -16.09 21.72 25.14
C ASN A 4 -16.26 20.56 24.14
N PRO A 5 -17.51 20.19 23.80
CA PRO A 5 -17.74 19.10 22.87
C PRO A 5 -17.17 19.49 21.51
N VAL A 6 -16.28 18.65 20.98
CA VAL A 6 -15.75 18.82 19.62
C VAL A 6 -16.88 18.46 18.66
N ALA A 7 -17.46 19.47 18.02
CA ALA A 7 -18.52 19.28 17.01
C ALA A 7 -17.95 19.03 15.60
N VAL A 8 -16.67 19.36 15.40
CA VAL A 8 -15.99 19.37 14.10
C VAL A 8 -14.54 18.95 14.27
N PHE A 9 -14.06 18.07 13.40
CA PHE A 9 -12.63 17.75 13.26
C PHE A 9 -12.04 18.46 12.05
N ARG A 10 -10.83 19.02 12.18
CA ARG A 10 -10.09 19.70 11.11
C ARG A 10 -8.81 18.96 10.79
N VAL A 11 -8.58 18.70 9.51
CA VAL A 11 -7.40 17.97 9.04
C VAL A 11 -6.14 18.70 9.50
N GLY A 12 -5.22 17.95 10.12
CA GLY A 12 -3.98 18.48 10.66
C GLY A 12 -4.06 19.01 12.10
N GLU A 13 -5.24 19.27 12.66
CA GLU A 13 -5.37 19.69 14.06
C GLU A 13 -5.14 18.54 15.05
N LEU A 14 -4.75 18.90 16.26
CA LEU A 14 -4.45 17.97 17.35
C LEU A 14 -5.64 17.87 18.31
N TYR A 15 -6.00 16.64 18.66
CA TYR A 15 -7.07 16.33 19.60
C TYR A 15 -6.56 15.38 20.68
N THR A 16 -7.06 15.55 21.90
CA THR A 16 -6.79 14.61 23.00
C THR A 16 -7.65 13.35 22.83
N ASN A 17 -7.23 12.28 23.51
CA ASN A 17 -8.01 11.04 23.54
C ASN A 17 -9.46 11.27 24.02
N ASP A 18 -9.65 12.08 25.06
CA ASP A 18 -10.99 12.38 25.58
C ASP A 18 -11.83 13.18 24.60
N GLN A 19 -11.25 14.16 23.89
CA GLN A 19 -11.97 14.90 22.84
C GLN A 19 -12.51 13.97 21.76
N ILE A 20 -11.68 13.03 21.28
CA ILE A 20 -12.09 12.05 20.26
C ILE A 20 -13.16 11.11 20.82
N ARG A 21 -12.92 10.57 22.02
CA ARG A 21 -13.82 9.64 22.69
C ARG A 21 -15.22 10.20 22.87
N PHE A 22 -15.32 11.42 23.39
CA PHE A 22 -16.60 12.04 23.69
C PHE A 22 -17.30 12.55 22.43
N ALA A 23 -16.57 13.13 21.48
CA ALA A 23 -17.17 13.62 20.24
C ALA A 23 -17.70 12.50 19.36
N LEU A 24 -16.99 11.39 19.28
CA LEU A 24 -17.37 10.25 18.44
C LEU A 24 -18.11 9.15 19.21
N GLU A 25 -18.35 9.29 20.51
CA GLU A 25 -18.98 8.23 21.33
C GLU A 25 -18.30 6.85 21.13
N VAL A 26 -16.97 6.84 21.03
CA VAL A 26 -16.17 5.63 20.82
C VAL A 26 -15.52 5.17 22.13
N GLU A 27 -14.92 3.98 22.12
CA GLU A 27 -14.15 3.50 23.27
C GLU A 27 -12.85 4.29 23.50
N ASN A 28 -12.30 4.22 24.72
CA ASN A 28 -11.10 4.96 25.12
C ASN A 28 -9.77 4.31 24.65
N LEU A 29 -9.80 3.03 24.29
CA LEU A 29 -8.61 2.22 24.04
C LEU A 29 -8.73 1.36 22.77
N GLY A 30 -7.56 1.02 22.21
CA GLY A 30 -7.42 0.23 20.99
C GLY A 30 -7.18 1.09 19.75
N GLY A 31 -6.67 0.43 18.70
CA GLY A 31 -6.41 1.06 17.39
C GLY A 31 -7.68 1.23 16.56
N ILE A 32 -8.61 0.27 16.62
CA ILE A 32 -9.92 0.37 15.98
C ILE A 32 -10.94 0.63 17.07
N ARG A 33 -11.73 1.70 16.96
CA ARG A 33 -12.71 2.12 17.96
C ARG A 33 -14.06 2.36 17.31
N PRO A 34 -14.93 1.33 17.27
CA PRO A 34 -16.26 1.46 16.68
C PRO A 34 -17.20 2.22 17.61
N SER A 35 -18.08 3.05 17.02
CA SER A 35 -19.30 3.55 17.65
C SER A 35 -20.48 2.76 17.11
N VAL A 36 -21.35 2.29 18.00
CA VAL A 36 -22.50 1.45 17.63
C VAL A 36 -23.79 2.01 18.23
N ASP A 37 -24.91 1.76 17.54
CA ASP A 37 -26.23 2.06 18.08
C ASP A 37 -26.68 1.03 19.14
N ALA A 38 -27.88 1.23 19.71
CA ALA A 38 -28.47 0.33 20.70
C ALA A 38 -28.70 -1.10 20.18
N ARG A 39 -28.76 -1.30 18.85
CA ARG A 39 -28.91 -2.59 18.17
C ARG A 39 -27.57 -3.20 17.76
N ARG A 40 -26.45 -2.57 18.12
CA ARG A 40 -25.07 -2.95 17.75
C ARG A 40 -24.75 -2.79 16.26
N ASN A 41 -25.51 -1.97 15.53
CA ASN A 41 -25.16 -1.55 14.18
C ASN A 41 -24.06 -0.50 14.24
N LEU A 42 -23.12 -0.57 13.30
CA LEU A 42 -22.01 0.35 13.23
C LEU A 42 -22.48 1.74 12.74
N ARG A 43 -22.15 2.80 13.47
CA ARG A 43 -22.38 4.19 13.06
C ARG A 43 -21.16 4.76 12.36
N HIS A 44 -19.99 4.56 12.96
CA HIS A 44 -18.70 5.04 12.47
C HIS A 44 -17.56 4.37 13.23
N ILE A 45 -16.33 4.58 12.77
CA ILE A 45 -15.11 4.05 13.41
C ILE A 45 -14.09 5.17 13.53
N ALA A 46 -13.42 5.27 14.69
CA ALA A 46 -12.15 5.98 14.81
C ALA A 46 -11.00 4.97 14.67
N ILE A 47 -10.09 5.23 13.72
CA ILE A 47 -8.87 4.45 13.49
C ILE A 47 -7.69 5.26 14.03
N MET A 48 -7.05 4.72 15.05
CA MET A 48 -5.89 5.28 15.71
C MET A 48 -4.64 4.56 15.21
N THR A 49 -3.76 5.31 14.55
CA THR A 49 -2.42 4.87 14.11
C THR A 49 -1.34 5.64 14.86
N ALA A 50 -0.07 5.26 14.72
CA ALA A 50 1.07 5.90 15.39
C ALA A 50 2.01 6.56 14.37
N ALA A 51 2.58 7.72 14.71
CA ALA A 51 3.60 8.36 13.87
C ALA A 51 4.89 7.53 13.79
N GLU A 52 5.56 7.57 12.64
CA GLU A 52 6.82 6.87 12.35
C GLU A 52 8.06 7.44 13.10
N GLU A 53 7.88 8.30 14.11
CA GLU A 53 8.99 8.96 14.80
C GLU A 53 9.60 8.08 15.89
N SER A 54 10.32 7.06 15.47
CA SER A 54 11.60 6.71 16.06
C SER A 54 12.31 5.75 15.11
N GLY A 55 13.38 6.20 14.46
CA GLY A 55 14.24 5.38 13.58
C GLY A 55 14.86 4.13 14.23
N ARG A 56 14.52 3.83 15.49
CA ARG A 56 14.79 2.55 16.17
C ARG A 56 13.78 1.44 15.84
N VAL A 57 12.58 1.77 15.34
CA VAL A 57 11.46 0.82 15.18
C VAL A 57 11.58 -0.06 13.92
N MET A 58 12.31 0.38 12.89
CA MET A 58 12.50 -0.36 11.64
C MET A 58 13.14 -1.75 11.84
N ALA A 59 13.94 -1.93 12.90
CA ALA A 59 14.68 -3.17 13.18
C ALA A 59 13.87 -4.21 13.98
N GLU A 60 12.81 -3.82 14.69
CA GLU A 60 12.11 -4.71 15.64
C GLU A 60 10.77 -5.26 15.12
N ASN A 61 10.14 -4.57 14.16
CA ASN A 61 8.97 -5.07 13.46
C ASN A 61 8.82 -4.33 12.11
N PRO A 62 9.22 -4.93 10.99
CA PRO A 62 9.18 -4.27 9.70
C PRO A 62 7.76 -3.88 9.25
N TYR A 63 6.68 -4.32 9.90
CA TYR A 63 5.29 -4.13 9.44
C TYR A 63 4.44 -3.30 10.43
N HIS A 64 4.87 -2.09 10.73
CA HIS A 64 4.06 -1.07 11.42
C HIS A 64 3.10 -0.37 10.44
N ASP A 65 2.07 0.26 10.99
CA ASP A 65 1.19 1.14 10.22
C ASP A 65 2.00 2.22 9.52
N ARG A 66 1.71 2.46 8.24
CA ARG A 66 2.51 3.36 7.41
C ARG A 66 1.61 4.23 6.55
N ILE A 67 2.02 5.48 6.37
CA ILE A 67 1.39 6.38 5.41
C ILE A 67 2.36 6.58 4.24
N GLU A 68 1.94 6.18 3.04
CA GLU A 68 2.66 6.40 1.78
C GLU A 68 1.77 7.27 0.87
N GLY A 69 2.12 8.55 0.70
CA GLY A 69 1.25 9.51 0.02
C GLY A 69 -0.06 9.74 0.79
N ASP A 70 -1.18 9.50 0.14
CA ASP A 70 -2.53 9.53 0.73
C ASP A 70 -3.02 8.14 1.19
N ILE A 71 -2.17 7.11 1.14
CA ILE A 71 -2.54 5.74 1.52
C ILE A 71 -2.02 5.42 2.92
N LEU A 72 -2.93 5.12 3.83
CA LEU A 72 -2.64 4.49 5.12
C LEU A 72 -2.71 2.98 4.97
N LEU A 73 -1.56 2.31 5.08
CA LEU A 73 -1.48 0.87 5.28
C LEU A 73 -1.60 0.58 6.77
N TYR A 74 -2.71 -0.03 7.17
CA TYR A 74 -3.05 -0.31 8.55
C TYR A 74 -2.95 -1.81 8.85
N THR A 75 -2.15 -2.15 9.86
CA THR A 75 -1.99 -3.51 10.36
C THR A 75 -2.96 -3.71 11.53
N ALA A 76 -3.96 -4.58 11.34
CA ALA A 76 -4.99 -4.72 12.37
C ALA A 76 -4.47 -5.43 13.64
N GLN A 77 -5.26 -5.38 14.71
CA GLN A 77 -4.84 -5.85 16.03
C GLN A 77 -4.51 -7.36 16.04
N GLY A 78 -3.36 -7.73 16.62
CA GLY A 78 -2.94 -9.12 16.86
C GLY A 78 -1.42 -9.26 16.68
N ARG A 79 -0.68 -9.53 17.77
CA ARG A 79 0.80 -9.53 17.79
C ARG A 79 1.44 -10.91 17.63
N GLU A 80 0.67 -11.98 17.81
CA GLU A 80 1.12 -13.37 17.70
C GLU A 80 0.04 -14.20 17.00
N GLY A 81 0.46 -15.24 16.26
CA GLY A 81 -0.43 -16.14 15.53
C GLY A 81 -1.13 -15.52 14.31
N ASP A 82 -1.79 -16.38 13.54
CA ASP A 82 -2.57 -15.99 12.37
C ASP A 82 -3.74 -15.08 12.76
N GLN A 83 -3.83 -13.93 12.10
CA GLN A 83 -4.95 -13.04 12.29
C GLN A 83 -6.20 -13.59 11.59
N GLN A 84 -7.31 -13.50 12.30
CA GLN A 84 -8.64 -13.77 11.76
C GLN A 84 -9.37 -12.46 11.50
N LEU A 85 -10.21 -12.43 10.45
CA LEU A 85 -11.13 -11.33 10.19
C LEU A 85 -12.33 -11.44 11.15
N ALA A 86 -12.08 -11.16 12.42
CA ALA A 86 -13.04 -11.28 13.52
C ALA A 86 -13.08 -10.00 14.37
N GLY A 87 -14.06 -9.90 15.26
CA GLY A 87 -14.17 -8.80 16.21
C GLY A 87 -14.17 -7.43 15.54
N ARG A 88 -13.23 -6.55 15.95
CA ARG A 88 -13.10 -5.18 15.43
C ARG A 88 -12.62 -5.13 13.98
N ASN A 89 -11.78 -6.08 13.57
CA ASN A 89 -11.22 -6.10 12.21
C ASN A 89 -12.31 -6.35 11.17
N LYS A 90 -13.28 -7.22 11.50
CA LYS A 90 -14.45 -7.47 10.64
C LYS A 90 -15.29 -6.21 10.42
N ARG A 91 -15.35 -5.29 11.39
CA ARG A 91 -16.11 -4.03 11.28
C ARG A 91 -15.56 -3.09 10.21
N LEU A 92 -14.27 -3.17 9.89
CA LEU A 92 -13.65 -2.35 8.83
C LEU A 92 -14.24 -2.67 7.45
N VAL A 93 -14.44 -3.96 7.17
CA VAL A 93 -14.94 -4.48 5.89
C VAL A 93 -16.39 -4.09 5.62
N GLU A 94 -17.16 -3.72 6.67
CA GLU A 94 -18.53 -3.22 6.52
C GLU A 94 -18.60 -1.96 5.65
N GLN A 95 -17.49 -1.21 5.48
CA GLN A 95 -17.45 -0.01 4.66
C GLN A 95 -17.65 -0.26 3.15
N TYR A 96 -17.45 -1.49 2.69
CA TYR A 96 -17.70 -1.84 1.29
C TYR A 96 -19.18 -1.75 0.94
N SER A 97 -20.06 -2.18 1.84
CA SER A 97 -21.51 -2.19 1.62
C SER A 97 -22.21 -0.99 2.27
N ASN A 98 -21.65 -0.44 3.35
CA ASN A 98 -22.22 0.69 4.08
C ASN A 98 -21.21 1.84 4.08
N PRO A 99 -21.46 2.99 3.45
CA PRO A 99 -20.48 4.07 3.35
C PRO A 99 -20.39 4.89 4.65
N LEU A 100 -20.02 4.21 5.73
CA LEU A 100 -19.91 4.76 7.07
C LEU A 100 -18.63 5.61 7.19
N PRO A 101 -18.66 6.72 7.92
CA PRO A 101 -17.49 7.56 8.07
C PRO A 101 -16.49 6.87 8.99
N PHE A 102 -15.27 6.67 8.47
CA PHE A 102 -14.13 6.25 9.27
C PHE A 102 -13.22 7.45 9.47
N TYR A 103 -12.85 7.75 10.71
CA TYR A 103 -12.02 8.89 11.08
C TYR A 103 -10.59 8.42 11.33
N GLY A 104 -9.62 8.99 10.61
CA GLY A 104 -8.21 8.68 10.79
C GLY A 104 -7.53 9.60 11.80
N PHE A 105 -6.84 9.04 12.78
CA PHE A 105 -6.09 9.78 13.79
C PHE A 105 -4.70 9.21 13.97
N MET A 106 -3.67 10.06 13.89
CA MET A 106 -2.27 9.66 14.09
C MET A 106 -1.75 10.19 15.41
N ASN A 107 -1.26 9.29 16.27
CA ASN A 107 -0.63 9.66 17.54
C ASN A 107 0.67 10.45 17.27
N THR A 108 0.74 11.67 17.80
CA THR A 108 1.91 12.56 17.70
C THR A 108 2.78 12.56 18.96
N GLY A 109 2.52 11.66 19.91
CA GLY A 109 3.13 11.64 21.24
C GLY A 109 2.24 12.29 22.30
N HIS A 110 2.59 12.13 23.58
CA HIS A 110 1.92 12.78 24.73
C HIS A 110 0.38 12.63 24.79
N GLN A 111 -0.18 11.55 24.23
CA GLN A 111 -1.63 11.29 24.15
C GLN A 111 -2.43 12.32 23.31
N THR A 112 -1.76 12.99 22.38
CA THR A 112 -2.40 13.83 21.37
C THR A 112 -2.38 13.16 20.00
N TYR A 113 -3.42 13.43 19.22
CA TYR A 113 -3.65 12.78 17.96
C TYR A 113 -3.96 13.81 16.89
N ARG A 114 -3.21 13.78 15.80
CA ARG A 114 -3.48 14.56 14.60
C ARG A 114 -4.63 13.93 13.83
N PHE A 115 -5.68 14.69 13.52
CA PHE A 115 -6.71 14.23 12.61
C PHE A 115 -6.18 14.21 11.18
N LEU A 116 -6.27 13.06 10.52
CA LEU A 116 -5.80 12.84 9.15
C LEU A 116 -6.87 13.20 8.11
N GLY A 117 -8.14 12.98 8.46
CA GLY A 117 -9.27 13.09 7.53
C GLY A 117 -10.20 11.88 7.63
N LEU A 118 -11.19 11.84 6.73
CA LEU A 118 -12.02 10.66 6.55
C LEU A 118 -11.24 9.58 5.77
N LEU A 119 -11.45 8.33 6.14
CA LEU A 119 -10.79 7.18 5.56
C LEU A 119 -11.76 6.41 4.66
N GLU A 120 -11.28 6.03 3.48
CA GLU A 120 -11.94 5.11 2.58
C GLU A 120 -11.15 3.81 2.50
N LEU A 121 -11.76 2.70 2.90
CA LEU A 121 -11.20 1.37 2.72
C LEU A 121 -11.14 1.04 1.23
N LEU A 122 -9.92 1.00 0.70
CA LEU A 122 -9.65 0.62 -0.68
C LEU A 122 -9.70 -0.89 -0.82
N ARG A 123 -9.00 -1.61 0.06
CA ARG A 123 -8.82 -3.06 -0.01
C ARG A 123 -8.36 -3.63 1.33
N HIS A 124 -8.55 -4.93 1.48
CA HIS A 124 -7.99 -5.71 2.57
C HIS A 124 -7.53 -7.06 2.01
N TYR A 125 -6.38 -7.53 2.47
CA TYR A 125 -5.79 -8.77 1.98
C TYR A 125 -4.90 -9.37 3.06
N ARG A 126 -4.53 -10.64 2.87
CA ARG A 126 -3.62 -11.32 3.77
C ARG A 126 -2.20 -11.22 3.24
N GLU A 127 -1.25 -11.10 4.13
CA GLU A 127 0.16 -11.18 3.81
C GLU A 127 0.87 -12.11 4.78
N THR A 128 1.86 -12.82 4.27
CA THR A 128 2.73 -13.66 5.10
C THR A 128 3.85 -12.79 5.65
N GLN A 129 3.92 -12.66 6.97
CA GLN A 129 4.93 -11.85 7.63
C GLN A 129 5.62 -12.66 8.74
N ALA A 130 6.91 -12.42 8.93
CA ALA A 130 7.62 -12.94 10.10
C ALA A 130 7.16 -12.17 11.36
N ASP A 131 6.84 -12.90 12.43
CA ASP A 131 6.60 -12.31 13.74
C ASP A 131 7.92 -11.92 14.43
N ARG A 132 7.84 -11.45 15.68
CA ARG A 132 9.02 -11.06 16.49
C ARG A 132 10.00 -12.20 16.76
N ARG A 133 9.60 -13.45 16.53
CA ARG A 133 10.40 -14.66 16.72
C ARG A 133 10.88 -15.23 15.38
N GLY A 134 10.61 -14.55 14.26
CA GLY A 134 10.95 -15.00 12.92
C GLY A 134 10.00 -16.07 12.37
N ILE A 135 8.87 -16.32 13.03
CA ILE A 135 7.89 -17.33 12.60
C ILE A 135 6.92 -16.67 11.62
N LEU A 136 6.74 -17.29 10.45
CA LEU A 136 5.78 -16.82 9.46
C LEU A 136 4.35 -16.95 9.99
N ARG A 137 3.59 -15.86 9.88
CA ARG A 137 2.17 -15.79 10.22
C ARG A 137 1.42 -15.03 9.15
N GLN A 138 0.12 -15.29 9.06
CA GLN A 138 -0.78 -14.53 8.22
C GLN A 138 -1.31 -13.31 8.96
N VAL A 139 -1.13 -12.13 8.38
CA VAL A 139 -1.68 -10.88 8.90
C VAL A 139 -2.73 -10.32 7.95
N TRP A 140 -3.70 -9.59 8.48
CA TRP A 140 -4.61 -8.80 7.67
C TRP A 140 -4.09 -7.37 7.53
N LEU A 141 -3.92 -6.97 6.28
CA LEU A 141 -3.63 -5.59 5.90
C LEU A 141 -4.90 -4.91 5.42
N PHE A 142 -5.05 -3.65 5.79
CA PHE A 142 -6.12 -2.78 5.36
C PHE A 142 -5.51 -1.53 4.75
N GLU A 143 -5.83 -1.24 3.50
CA GLU A 143 -5.40 -0.02 2.85
C GLU A 143 -6.54 0.99 2.85
N PHE A 144 -6.28 2.14 3.47
CA PHE A 144 -7.20 3.26 3.49
C PHE A 144 -6.65 4.41 2.66
N ARG A 145 -7.47 4.98 1.79
CA ARG A 145 -7.22 6.33 1.27
C ARG A 145 -7.59 7.35 2.34
N ILE A 146 -6.69 8.28 2.60
CA ILE A 146 -6.89 9.43 3.47
C ILE A 146 -7.43 10.58 2.63
N HIS A 147 -8.67 10.97 2.89
CA HIS A 147 -9.27 12.14 2.25
C HIS A 147 -8.90 13.39 3.03
N ALA A 148 -7.94 14.17 2.50
CA ALA A 148 -7.56 15.48 3.06
C ALA A 148 -8.63 16.56 2.82
N GLN A 149 -9.58 16.29 1.93
CA GLN A 149 -10.73 17.15 1.64
C GLN A 149 -12.05 16.37 1.82
N PRO A 150 -13.08 16.97 2.42
CA PRO A 150 -13.07 18.30 3.03
C PRO A 150 -12.14 18.35 4.25
N ASP A 151 -11.43 19.47 4.41
CA ASP A 151 -10.49 19.68 5.53
C ASP A 151 -11.21 19.91 6.86
N VAL A 152 -12.53 20.14 6.83
CA VAL A 152 -13.41 20.34 7.97
C VAL A 152 -14.52 19.30 7.93
N VAL A 153 -14.60 18.46 8.96
CA VAL A 153 -15.55 17.35 9.07
C VAL A 153 -16.44 17.54 10.29
N PRO A 154 -17.67 18.06 10.11
CA PRO A 154 -18.68 18.08 11.17
C PRO A 154 -19.11 16.66 11.52
N VAL A 155 -19.15 16.34 12.83
CA VAL A 155 -19.44 14.98 13.32
C VAL A 155 -20.84 14.50 12.89
N ASP A 156 -21.81 15.40 12.88
CA ASP A 156 -23.20 15.14 12.50
C ASP A 156 -23.42 14.96 10.98
N HIS A 157 -22.54 15.55 10.15
CA HIS A 157 -22.62 15.47 8.68
C HIS A 157 -21.62 14.49 8.06
N ALA A 158 -20.68 13.94 8.84
CA ALA A 158 -19.62 13.07 8.33
C ALA A 158 -20.13 11.85 7.56
N GLY A 159 -21.29 11.29 7.95
CA GLY A 159 -21.90 10.17 7.22
C GLY A 159 -22.29 10.54 5.78
N ALA A 160 -22.87 11.72 5.57
CA ALA A 160 -23.20 12.22 4.24
C ALA A 160 -21.94 12.52 3.42
N ILE A 161 -20.92 13.11 4.05
CA ILE A 161 -19.63 13.39 3.39
C ILE A 161 -18.97 12.07 2.93
N SER A 162 -18.90 11.07 3.82
CA SER A 162 -18.33 9.76 3.49
C SER A 162 -19.10 9.07 2.37
N ALA A 163 -20.43 9.11 2.39
CA ALA A 163 -21.26 8.57 1.32
C ALA A 163 -20.95 9.20 -0.05
N THR A 164 -20.81 10.52 -0.12
CA THR A 164 -20.45 11.21 -1.36
C THR A 164 -19.06 10.78 -1.86
N LEU A 165 -18.03 10.86 -1.00
CA LEU A 165 -16.64 10.49 -1.34
C LEU A 165 -16.56 9.06 -1.88
N LEU A 166 -17.17 8.10 -1.18
CA LEU A 166 -17.16 6.70 -1.58
C LEU A 166 -17.95 6.47 -2.87
N SER A 167 -19.07 7.19 -3.08
CA SER A 167 -19.86 7.06 -4.31
C SER A 167 -19.08 7.52 -5.54
N GLU A 168 -18.25 8.56 -5.41
CA GLU A 168 -17.45 9.12 -6.50
C GLU A 168 -16.25 8.24 -6.82
N SER A 169 -15.50 7.84 -5.80
CA SER A 169 -14.34 6.95 -5.93
C SER A 169 -14.70 5.60 -6.57
N ARG A 170 -15.89 5.05 -6.24
CA ARG A 170 -16.31 3.71 -6.65
C ARG A 170 -17.06 3.65 -7.98
N ARG A 171 -17.15 4.75 -8.75
CA ARG A 171 -17.81 4.74 -10.08
C ARG A 171 -17.05 3.93 -11.12
N ASN A 172 -15.76 3.67 -10.91
CA ASN A 172 -14.93 2.92 -11.84
C ASN A 172 -15.43 1.47 -11.96
N PRO A 173 -15.67 0.93 -13.18
CA PRO A 173 -16.05 -0.46 -13.39
C PRO A 173 -15.02 -1.48 -12.87
N LEU A 174 -13.75 -1.09 -12.70
CA LEU A 174 -12.72 -1.93 -12.11
C LEU A 174 -12.68 -1.86 -10.57
N SER A 175 -13.59 -1.14 -9.91
CA SER A 175 -13.54 -0.90 -8.47
C SER A 175 -13.58 -2.18 -7.61
N GLU A 176 -14.26 -3.23 -8.07
CA GLU A 176 -14.24 -4.53 -7.41
C GLU A 176 -12.89 -5.22 -7.57
N LEU A 177 -12.34 -5.24 -8.78
CA LEU A 177 -11.01 -5.80 -9.06
C LEU A 177 -9.87 -4.99 -8.41
N GLU A 178 -10.10 -3.73 -8.08
CA GLU A 178 -9.18 -2.91 -7.29
C GLU A 178 -9.16 -3.30 -5.81
N ARG A 179 -10.18 -3.99 -5.30
CA ARG A 179 -10.22 -4.50 -3.93
C ARG A 179 -9.43 -5.81 -3.78
N GLU A 180 -9.25 -6.52 -4.88
CA GLU A 180 -8.58 -7.80 -4.93
C GLU A 180 -7.08 -7.60 -5.18
N VAL A 181 -6.26 -7.92 -4.18
CA VAL A 181 -4.82 -8.07 -4.38
C VAL A 181 -4.56 -9.45 -4.95
N ALA A 182 -3.85 -9.51 -6.07
CA ALA A 182 -3.43 -10.77 -6.62
C ALA A 182 -2.33 -11.34 -5.72
N ASP A 183 -2.61 -12.49 -5.10
CA ASP A 183 -1.57 -13.32 -4.49
C ASP A 183 -0.48 -13.55 -5.54
N GLY A 184 0.78 -13.49 -5.13
CA GLY A 184 1.97 -13.36 -5.99
C GLY A 184 2.26 -14.48 -6.98
N VAL A 185 1.26 -15.28 -7.33
CA VAL A 185 1.31 -16.39 -8.26
C VAL A 185 0.47 -16.00 -9.47
N GLN A 186 1.13 -15.59 -10.57
CA GLN A 186 0.46 -15.62 -11.87
C GLN A 186 -0.02 -17.05 -12.08
N GLU A 187 -1.26 -17.26 -12.52
CA GLU A 187 -1.94 -18.57 -12.70
C GLU A 187 -1.14 -19.64 -13.48
N ALA A 188 0.01 -19.30 -14.08
CA ALA A 188 0.91 -20.19 -14.81
C ALA A 188 2.16 -20.64 -14.03
N ASP A 189 2.56 -19.96 -12.97
CA ASP A 189 3.69 -20.38 -12.13
C ASP A 189 3.15 -21.22 -10.99
N GLN A 190 3.66 -22.44 -10.81
CA GLN A 190 3.27 -23.32 -9.70
C GLN A 190 3.43 -22.57 -8.38
N VAL A 191 2.51 -22.79 -7.44
CA VAL A 191 2.49 -22.23 -6.08
C VAL A 191 3.85 -22.50 -5.41
N ALA A 192 4.80 -21.59 -5.60
CA ALA A 192 6.02 -21.58 -4.84
C ALA A 192 5.60 -21.11 -3.45
N ASN A 193 5.66 -22.02 -2.47
CA ASN A 193 5.64 -21.60 -1.06
C ASN A 193 6.66 -20.47 -0.93
N ILE A 194 6.21 -19.25 -0.62
CA ILE A 194 7.10 -18.11 -0.38
C ILE A 194 8.07 -18.55 0.70
N SER A 195 9.35 -18.72 0.35
CA SER A 195 10.34 -19.16 1.31
C SER A 195 10.54 -18.07 2.35
N LEU A 196 10.82 -18.45 3.60
CA LEU A 196 11.18 -17.50 4.65
C LEU A 196 12.31 -16.56 4.17
N GLU A 197 13.25 -17.09 3.37
CA GLU A 197 14.34 -16.32 2.76
C GLU A 197 13.84 -15.27 1.77
N ALA A 198 12.83 -15.58 0.94
CA ALA A 198 12.26 -14.62 -0.01
C ALA A 198 11.51 -13.49 0.70
N GLU A 199 10.81 -13.79 1.80
CA GLU A 199 10.12 -12.78 2.60
C GLU A 199 11.11 -11.93 3.41
N ILE A 200 12.14 -12.53 4.00
CA ILE A 200 13.25 -11.79 4.63
C ILE A 200 13.89 -10.86 3.60
N LEU A 201 14.16 -11.35 2.39
CA LEU A 201 14.74 -10.53 1.34
C LEU A 201 13.83 -9.37 0.94
N ARG A 202 12.53 -9.62 0.73
CA ARG A 202 11.53 -8.58 0.44
C ARG A 202 11.50 -7.50 1.53
N SER A 203 11.54 -7.93 2.80
CA SER A 203 11.60 -7.03 3.97
C SER A 203 12.88 -6.18 4.02
N ARG A 204 13.97 -6.62 3.39
CA ARG A 204 15.22 -5.86 3.26
C ARG A 204 15.21 -4.94 2.04
N LEU A 205 14.64 -5.39 0.92
CA LEU A 205 14.50 -4.59 -0.31
C LEU A 205 13.73 -3.29 -0.04
N ILE A 206 12.67 -3.33 0.76
CA ILE A 206 11.90 -2.13 1.14
C ILE A 206 12.72 -1.15 1.99
N GLN A 207 13.82 -1.55 2.62
CA GLN A 207 14.67 -0.67 3.45
C GLN A 207 15.70 0.12 2.64
N ILE A 208 15.94 -0.26 1.38
CA ILE A 208 16.90 0.42 0.51
C ILE A 208 16.38 1.81 0.16
N LEU A 209 17.25 2.83 0.19
CA LEU A 209 16.88 4.20 -0.16
C LEU A 209 16.38 4.29 -1.62
N PRO A 210 15.39 5.16 -1.94
CA PRO A 210 14.77 5.21 -3.27
C PRO A 210 15.76 5.20 -4.44
N TYR A 211 16.70 6.15 -4.44
CA TYR A 211 17.73 6.25 -5.49
C TYR A 211 18.62 5.01 -5.56
N ARG A 212 19.01 4.43 -4.42
CA ARG A 212 19.82 3.21 -4.40
C ARG A 212 19.05 1.99 -4.90
N PHE A 213 17.73 1.99 -4.71
CA PHE A 213 16.85 0.93 -5.17
C PHE A 213 16.74 0.93 -6.71
N GLU A 214 16.66 2.09 -7.34
CA GLU A 214 16.75 2.20 -8.82
C GLU A 214 18.08 1.64 -9.36
N HIS A 215 19.20 1.92 -8.69
CA HIS A 215 20.51 1.36 -9.05
C HIS A 215 20.60 -0.15 -8.81
N LEU A 216 19.95 -0.68 -7.77
CA LEU A 216 19.80 -2.12 -7.58
C LEU A 216 19.03 -2.75 -8.76
N ILE A 217 17.90 -2.16 -9.15
CA ILE A 217 17.12 -2.63 -10.30
C ILE A 217 17.95 -2.57 -11.58
N LYS A 218 18.72 -1.51 -11.79
CA LYS A 218 19.67 -1.41 -12.89
C LYS A 218 20.61 -2.62 -12.93
N ALA A 219 21.30 -2.92 -11.82
CA ALA A 219 22.25 -4.03 -11.76
C ALA A 219 21.58 -5.41 -11.96
N LEU A 220 20.33 -5.56 -11.50
CA LEU A 220 19.53 -6.77 -11.76
C LEU A 220 19.17 -6.90 -13.24
N MET A 221 18.81 -5.80 -13.92
CA MET A 221 18.54 -5.79 -15.36
C MET A 221 19.80 -6.15 -16.14
N GLU A 222 20.94 -5.53 -15.83
CA GLU A 222 22.24 -5.87 -16.45
C GLU A 222 22.57 -7.36 -16.28
N SER A 223 22.34 -7.90 -15.07
CA SER A 223 22.55 -9.33 -14.79
C SER A 223 21.51 -10.26 -15.43
N SER A 224 20.43 -9.71 -16.00
CA SER A 224 19.29 -10.45 -16.57
C SER A 224 19.20 -10.33 -18.09
N GLY A 225 20.28 -9.93 -18.78
CA GLY A 225 20.32 -9.87 -20.24
C GLY A 225 19.82 -8.55 -20.83
N PHE A 226 20.04 -7.44 -20.11
CA PHE A 226 19.79 -6.09 -20.62
C PHE A 226 21.11 -5.31 -20.73
N ARG A 227 21.23 -4.51 -21.79
CA ARG A 227 22.35 -3.59 -22.02
C ARG A 227 21.90 -2.13 -22.00
N ASP A 228 22.89 -1.24 -21.95
CA ASP A 228 22.71 0.22 -21.94
C ASP A 228 21.71 0.69 -20.87
N VAL A 229 21.74 0.03 -19.71
CA VAL A 229 20.81 0.29 -18.63
C VAL A 229 21.16 1.63 -17.96
N THR A 230 20.25 2.59 -18.07
CA THR A 230 20.43 3.95 -17.57
C THR A 230 19.29 4.31 -16.62
N VAL A 231 19.65 4.84 -15.45
CA VAL A 231 18.69 5.44 -14.52
C VAL A 231 18.43 6.87 -15.00
N THR A 232 17.17 7.26 -15.09
CA THR A 232 16.77 8.61 -15.51
C THR A 232 16.99 9.62 -14.39
N SER A 233 17.12 10.90 -14.75
CA SER A 233 17.15 11.97 -13.74
C SER A 233 15.73 12.30 -13.29
N ALA A 234 15.53 12.43 -11.98
CA ALA A 234 14.26 12.63 -11.28
C ALA A 234 13.40 13.87 -11.70
N SER A 235 13.81 14.64 -12.69
CA SER A 235 13.12 15.85 -13.14
C SER A 235 12.41 15.58 -14.48
N GLY A 236 11.08 15.50 -14.44
CA GLY A 236 10.21 15.61 -15.62
C GLY A 236 10.07 14.37 -16.49
N ASP A 237 10.46 13.19 -16.01
CA ASP A 237 10.42 11.92 -16.78
C ASP A 237 9.03 11.30 -16.94
N GLY A 238 8.00 11.87 -16.31
CA GLY A 238 6.63 11.36 -16.39
C GLY A 238 6.43 9.99 -15.72
N GLY A 239 7.40 9.49 -14.95
CA GLY A 239 7.35 8.18 -14.30
C GLY A 239 8.17 7.08 -14.97
N ILE A 240 9.14 7.43 -15.83
CA ILE A 240 10.13 6.47 -16.34
C ILE A 240 11.40 6.56 -15.49
N ASP A 241 11.75 5.50 -14.77
CA ASP A 241 12.90 5.46 -13.86
C ASP A 241 14.15 4.84 -14.53
N LEU A 242 13.97 3.91 -15.48
CA LEU A 242 15.08 3.32 -16.25
C LEU A 242 14.76 3.18 -17.75
N ASN A 243 15.82 3.31 -18.57
CA ASN A 243 15.84 2.89 -19.97
C ASN A 243 16.86 1.77 -20.16
N ALA A 244 16.52 0.77 -20.97
CA ALA A 244 17.39 -0.35 -21.30
C ALA A 244 17.06 -0.94 -22.67
N TYR A 245 17.95 -1.77 -23.18
CA TYR A 245 17.73 -2.58 -24.38
C TYR A 245 18.00 -4.04 -24.09
N VAL A 246 17.23 -4.95 -24.69
CA VAL A 246 17.52 -6.39 -24.59
C VAL A 246 18.84 -6.69 -25.30
N GLU A 247 19.70 -7.50 -24.66
CA GLU A 247 21.00 -7.91 -25.21
C GLU A 247 20.89 -8.62 -26.57
N ASP A 248 21.97 -8.52 -27.35
CA ASP A 248 22.02 -9.04 -28.72
C ASP A 248 22.09 -10.58 -28.77
N ASN A 249 22.36 -11.24 -27.64
CA ASN A 249 22.34 -12.72 -27.50
C ASN A 249 20.91 -13.29 -27.37
N ASN A 250 19.88 -12.44 -27.32
CA ASN A 250 18.50 -12.86 -27.33
C ASN A 250 17.98 -12.98 -28.77
N ASP A 251 17.85 -14.21 -29.27
CA ASP A 251 17.52 -14.51 -30.66
C ASP A 251 16.24 -13.83 -31.19
N PHE A 252 15.27 -13.54 -30.32
CA PHE A 252 13.95 -13.05 -30.72
C PHE A 252 13.66 -11.60 -30.34
N PHE A 253 14.35 -11.08 -29.33
CA PHE A 253 14.03 -9.77 -28.73
C PHE A 253 15.22 -8.81 -28.67
N ALA A 254 16.40 -9.19 -29.18
CA ALA A 254 17.58 -8.32 -29.25
C ALA A 254 17.24 -6.89 -29.74
N GLY A 255 17.78 -5.89 -29.05
CA GLY A 255 17.57 -4.48 -29.39
C GLY A 255 16.18 -3.91 -29.05
N THR A 256 15.28 -4.70 -28.45
CA THR A 256 13.99 -4.18 -27.97
C THR A 256 14.22 -3.12 -26.90
N HIS A 257 13.71 -1.91 -27.14
CA HIS A 257 13.72 -0.82 -26.15
C HIS A 257 12.73 -1.12 -25.02
N VAL A 258 13.21 -1.01 -23.79
CA VAL A 258 12.43 -1.23 -22.58
C VAL A 258 12.54 -0.03 -21.66
N GLN A 259 11.40 0.39 -21.14
CA GLN A 259 11.29 1.43 -20.12
C GLN A 259 10.70 0.84 -18.86
N THR A 260 11.26 1.24 -17.72
CA THR A 260 10.91 0.66 -16.42
C THR A 260 10.49 1.74 -15.44
N GLN A 261 9.41 1.47 -14.70
CA GLN A 261 9.06 2.20 -13.48
C GLN A 261 9.24 1.30 -12.26
N VAL A 262 9.77 1.87 -11.19
CA VAL A 262 10.15 1.21 -9.95
C VAL A 262 9.44 1.89 -8.78
N LYS A 263 8.60 1.13 -8.06
CA LYS A 263 7.89 1.59 -6.86
C LYS A 263 8.26 0.78 -5.63
N ARG A 264 9.06 1.38 -4.76
CA ARG A 264 9.37 0.84 -3.42
C ARG A 264 8.23 1.16 -2.45
N TRP A 265 7.11 0.47 -2.61
CA TRP A 265 5.89 0.64 -1.83
C TRP A 265 5.56 -0.60 -1.00
N ARG A 266 4.70 -0.41 0.01
CA ARG A 266 4.11 -1.49 0.80
C ARG A 266 2.65 -1.73 0.45
N HIS A 267 1.91 -0.69 0.11
CA HIS A 267 0.55 -0.86 -0.41
C HIS A 267 0.59 -1.43 -1.84
N ALA A 268 -0.47 -2.13 -2.20
CA ALA A 268 -0.63 -2.70 -3.53
C ALA A 268 -0.75 -1.59 -4.60
N VAL A 269 -0.17 -1.87 -5.76
CA VAL A 269 -0.23 -1.00 -6.93
C VAL A 269 -1.55 -1.25 -7.68
N GLY A 270 -2.29 -0.18 -7.96
CA GLY A 270 -3.57 -0.22 -8.67
C GLY A 270 -3.45 -0.01 -10.18
N SER A 271 -4.58 -0.09 -10.87
CA SER A 271 -4.66 0.12 -12.33
C SER A 271 -4.36 1.56 -12.75
N VAL A 272 -4.63 2.54 -11.87
CA VAL A 272 -4.34 3.95 -12.13
C VAL A 272 -2.85 4.16 -12.35
N GLU A 273 -2.01 3.58 -11.51
CA GLU A 273 -0.55 3.68 -11.64
C GLU A 273 -0.05 3.02 -12.93
N ILE A 274 -0.59 1.85 -13.28
CA ILE A 274 -0.24 1.16 -14.52
C ILE A 274 -0.66 1.98 -15.75
N ASN A 275 -1.85 2.57 -15.75
CA ASN A 275 -2.33 3.40 -16.84
C ASN A 275 -1.55 4.71 -16.96
N ASN A 276 -1.14 5.31 -15.84
CA ASN A 276 -0.29 6.50 -15.84
C ASN A 276 1.09 6.18 -16.42
N PHE A 277 1.73 5.10 -15.96
CA PHE A 277 3.01 4.63 -16.51
C PHE A 277 2.91 4.35 -18.00
N ARG A 278 1.84 3.68 -18.43
CA ARG A 278 1.55 3.42 -19.84
C ARG A 278 1.53 4.69 -20.68
N GLY A 279 0.95 5.77 -20.16
CA GLY A 279 0.90 7.07 -20.82
C GLY A 279 2.27 7.75 -20.94
N ALA A 280 3.21 7.40 -20.07
CA ALA A 280 4.59 7.91 -20.08
C ALA A 280 5.52 7.13 -21.01
N LEU A 281 5.14 5.90 -21.42
CA LEU A 281 5.96 5.08 -22.31
C LEU A 281 6.16 5.78 -23.67
N SER A 282 7.38 5.67 -24.19
CA SER A 282 7.64 5.99 -25.60
C SER A 282 6.88 5.01 -26.51
N ALA A 283 6.51 5.46 -27.71
CA ALA A 283 5.69 4.68 -28.64
C ALA A 283 6.32 3.32 -29.03
N SER A 284 7.65 3.21 -28.98
CA SER A 284 8.41 2.01 -29.33
C SER A 284 8.78 1.14 -28.13
N ALA A 285 8.68 1.66 -26.90
CA ALA A 285 9.13 0.95 -25.72
C ALA A 285 8.14 -0.11 -25.25
N LYS A 286 8.66 -1.23 -24.76
CA LYS A 286 7.92 -2.12 -23.87
C LYS A 286 8.04 -1.62 -22.43
N GLY A 287 6.97 -1.78 -21.65
CA GLY A 287 6.98 -1.37 -20.25
C GLY A 287 7.34 -2.51 -19.31
N ILE A 288 8.12 -2.22 -18.27
CA ILE A 288 8.25 -3.04 -17.06
C ILE A 288 7.85 -2.18 -15.86
N PHE A 289 6.93 -2.67 -15.05
CA PHE A 289 6.63 -2.07 -13.75
C PHE A 289 7.15 -3.00 -12.68
N ILE A 290 7.94 -2.46 -11.75
CA ILE A 290 8.54 -3.21 -10.65
C ILE A 290 8.07 -2.60 -9.33
N THR A 291 7.66 -3.44 -8.39
CA THR A 291 7.34 -3.00 -7.03
C THR A 291 7.82 -3.99 -5.99
N THR A 292 8.09 -3.50 -4.77
CA THR A 292 8.31 -4.34 -3.58
C THR A 292 7.00 -4.88 -2.97
N SER A 293 5.84 -4.37 -3.40
CA SER A 293 4.51 -4.83 -2.96
C SER A 293 3.87 -5.77 -3.98
N HIS A 294 2.54 -5.84 -4.00
CA HIS A 294 1.70 -6.63 -4.87
C HIS A 294 0.94 -5.74 -5.86
N TYR A 295 0.23 -6.37 -6.79
CA TYR A 295 -0.65 -5.69 -7.73
C TYR A 295 -2.11 -6.05 -7.44
N THR A 296 -3.02 -5.12 -7.69
CA THR A 296 -4.44 -5.46 -7.73
C THR A 296 -4.76 -6.28 -8.98
N ARG A 297 -5.86 -7.03 -8.96
CA ARG A 297 -6.35 -7.74 -10.14
C ARG A 297 -6.67 -6.76 -11.26
N ALA A 298 -7.19 -5.58 -10.93
CA ALA A 298 -7.39 -4.48 -11.88
C ALA A 298 -6.09 -4.03 -12.54
N ALA A 299 -4.99 -3.88 -11.78
CA ALA A 299 -3.68 -3.53 -12.32
C ALA A 299 -3.16 -4.58 -13.31
N ILE A 300 -3.36 -5.87 -13.03
CA ILE A 300 -2.98 -6.96 -13.94
C ILE A 300 -3.79 -6.91 -15.25
N VAL A 301 -5.10 -6.71 -15.15
CA VAL A 301 -5.99 -6.57 -16.32
C VAL A 301 -5.58 -5.37 -17.16
N GLU A 302 -5.33 -4.22 -16.53
CA GLU A 302 -4.89 -3.01 -17.21
C GLU A 302 -3.53 -3.23 -17.88
N ALA A 303 -2.56 -3.84 -17.21
CA ALA A 303 -1.22 -4.11 -17.75
C ALA A 303 -1.23 -4.96 -19.03
N ARG A 304 -2.16 -5.94 -19.09
CA ARG A 304 -2.30 -6.94 -20.16
C ARG A 304 -3.38 -6.59 -21.19
N HIS A 305 -3.88 -5.36 -21.19
CA HIS A 305 -4.96 -4.95 -22.10
C HIS A 305 -4.57 -5.16 -23.57
N SER A 306 -5.37 -5.92 -24.31
CA SER A 306 -5.04 -6.44 -25.65
C SER A 306 -4.77 -5.35 -26.71
N GLN A 307 -5.39 -4.18 -26.55
CA GLN A 307 -5.26 -3.04 -27.47
C GLN A 307 -4.24 -1.98 -27.01
N LYS A 308 -3.52 -2.21 -25.90
CA LYS A 308 -2.56 -1.24 -25.33
C LYS A 308 -1.14 -1.86 -25.29
N PRO A 309 -0.06 -1.05 -25.26
CA PRO A 309 1.30 -1.59 -25.21
C PRO A 309 1.57 -2.46 -23.98
N SER A 310 1.78 -3.77 -24.10
CA SER A 310 1.92 -4.65 -22.92
C SER A 310 2.94 -4.14 -21.88
N ILE A 311 2.55 -4.19 -20.59
CA ILE A 311 3.42 -3.88 -19.45
C ILE A 311 3.69 -5.17 -18.67
N THR A 312 4.96 -5.50 -18.50
CA THR A 312 5.40 -6.61 -17.64
C THR A 312 5.34 -6.18 -16.19
N LEU A 313 4.72 -6.98 -15.32
CA LEU A 313 4.62 -6.72 -13.89
C LEU A 313 5.60 -7.61 -13.11
N ILE A 314 6.37 -6.99 -12.20
CA ILE A 314 7.28 -7.66 -11.28
C ILE A 314 6.95 -7.19 -9.86
N ASN A 315 6.28 -8.05 -9.10
CA ASN A 315 5.92 -7.78 -7.70
C ASN A 315 7.09 -8.13 -6.75
N GLY A 316 6.89 -7.91 -5.45
CA GLY A 316 7.91 -8.15 -4.43
C GLY A 316 8.39 -9.61 -4.39
N ASP A 317 7.49 -10.58 -4.53
CA ASP A 317 7.84 -12.00 -4.51
C ASP A 317 8.72 -12.37 -5.71
N ARG A 318 8.31 -11.96 -6.92
CA ARG A 318 9.08 -12.19 -8.15
C ARG A 318 10.41 -11.46 -8.12
N LEU A 319 10.44 -10.25 -7.57
CA LEU A 319 11.68 -9.47 -7.41
C LEU A 319 12.65 -10.20 -6.46
N SER A 320 12.19 -10.69 -5.32
CA SER A 320 13.01 -11.49 -4.40
C SER A 320 13.60 -12.73 -5.07
N MET A 321 12.80 -13.46 -5.87
CA MET A 321 13.30 -14.60 -6.63
C MET A 321 14.36 -14.21 -7.68
N ILE A 322 14.18 -13.08 -8.37
CA ILE A 322 15.17 -12.56 -9.33
C ILE A 322 16.49 -12.23 -8.62
N VAL A 323 16.43 -11.54 -7.47
CA VAL A 323 17.61 -11.22 -6.66
C VAL A 323 18.33 -12.48 -6.18
N GLN A 324 17.59 -13.48 -5.69
CA GLN A 324 18.18 -14.76 -5.28
C GLN A 324 18.88 -15.48 -6.45
N ARG A 325 18.21 -15.56 -7.60
CA ARG A 325 18.75 -16.23 -8.80
C ARG A 325 20.00 -15.54 -9.35
N THR A 326 20.06 -14.21 -9.29
CA THR A 326 21.23 -13.44 -9.76
C THR A 326 22.40 -13.51 -8.79
N GLY A 327 22.18 -13.91 -7.53
CA GLY A 327 23.21 -13.94 -6.48
C GLY A 327 23.71 -12.54 -6.08
N LEU A 328 22.97 -11.49 -6.45
CA LEU A 328 23.37 -10.11 -6.26
C LEU A 328 23.25 -9.72 -4.77
N LYS A 329 24.35 -9.21 -4.20
CA LYS A 329 24.44 -8.83 -2.79
C LYS A 329 23.78 -7.47 -2.57
N ILE A 330 22.55 -7.46 -2.05
CA ILE A 330 21.80 -6.21 -1.82
C ILE A 330 22.45 -5.29 -0.78
N GLU A 331 23.39 -5.80 0.03
CA GLU A 331 24.14 -5.04 1.03
C GLU A 331 24.95 -3.90 0.42
N THR A 332 25.37 -4.01 -0.84
CA THR A 332 26.10 -2.93 -1.53
C THR A 332 25.21 -1.74 -1.87
N PHE A 333 23.89 -1.87 -1.70
CA PHE A 333 22.89 -0.86 -2.00
C PHE A 333 22.16 -0.33 -0.76
N MET A 334 22.38 -0.90 0.44
CA MET A 334 21.78 -0.42 1.70
C MET A 334 22.47 0.83 2.20
#